data_AF-A0A1Q7FK58-F1
#
_entry.id   AF-A0A1Q7FK58-F1
#
_cell.length_a   1.000
_cell.length_b   1.000
_cell.length_c   1.000
_cell.angle_alpha   90.00
_cell.angle_beta   90.00
_cell.angle_gamma   90.00
#
_symmetry.space_group_name_H-M   'P 1'
#
loop_
_entity.id
_entity.type
_entity.pdbx_description
1 polymer ?
#
loop_
_entity_poly.entity_id
_entity_poly.type
_entity_poly.pdbx_seq_one_letter_code
_entity_poly.pdbx_strand_id
1 'polypeptide(L)'
;MEYAAAKSSICRQCGHYFSPFAPKPELKLHAKEEAPALENSSILHRFEDFWKRQRSSIIECFECNRKQQVCGAATSTICPACSAHIDLRDYKITGGFSRTIRTRGDVHLTAKGDLSSSGVICRSALIEGRLRGNLHCDDTATINFSGKIPGSLSARHVIVKRKADIHCFRRVRVGTIEIKGKMSGEIIAQTMVAVHKKGSLEGDVTAKAITVEKGGMFSGLLVIGQANLAQGELLPEQKPVAESMPEADISGAAPQRVPAT
;
A
#
# COMPACT_ATOMS: atom_id res chain seq x y z
N MET A 1 13.44 -23.16 -53.94
CA MET A 1 11.99 -23.23 -53.67
C MET A 1 11.79 -24.43 -52.79
N GLU A 2 11.56 -24.21 -51.49
CA GLU A 2 10.26 -24.46 -50.81
C GLU A 2 10.50 -25.65 -49.85
N TYR A 3 10.02 -25.74 -48.62
CA TYR A 3 9.28 -24.87 -47.72
C TYR A 3 9.73 -25.34 -46.31
N ALA A 4 10.26 -24.45 -45.47
CA ALA A 4 10.59 -24.81 -44.09
C ALA A 4 9.28 -24.96 -43.29
N ALA A 5 8.79 -26.20 -43.18
CA ALA A 5 7.58 -26.52 -42.44
C ALA A 5 7.72 -26.12 -40.95
N ALA A 6 6.64 -25.55 -40.43
CA ALA A 6 6.54 -24.82 -39.17
C ALA A 6 7.22 -25.49 -37.96
N LYS A 7 8.09 -24.73 -37.27
CA LYS A 7 8.84 -25.17 -36.07
C LYS A 7 8.01 -25.20 -34.77
N SER A 8 6.73 -24.85 -34.84
CA SER A 8 5.85 -24.90 -33.68
C SER A 8 4.40 -24.65 -34.04
N SER A 9 3.49 -25.39 -33.39
CA SER A 9 2.04 -25.16 -33.47
C SER A 9 1.56 -24.47 -32.19
N ILE A 10 0.68 -23.48 -32.38
CA ILE A 10 0.08 -22.70 -31.29
C ILE A 10 -1.32 -23.25 -30.99
N CYS A 11 -1.62 -23.50 -29.72
CA CYS A 11 -2.96 -23.90 -29.31
C CYS A 11 -3.91 -22.69 -29.32
N ARG A 12 -4.95 -22.71 -30.17
CA ARG A 12 -5.89 -21.59 -30.33
C ARG A 12 -6.82 -21.34 -29.13
N GLN A 13 -6.89 -22.26 -28.16
CA GLN A 13 -7.71 -22.06 -26.96
C GLN A 13 -6.93 -21.51 -25.75
N CYS A 14 -5.63 -21.75 -25.65
CA CYS A 14 -4.83 -21.33 -24.49
C CYS A 14 -3.54 -20.57 -24.82
N GLY A 15 -3.24 -20.34 -26.11
CA GLY A 15 -2.10 -19.54 -26.56
C GLY A 15 -0.71 -20.12 -26.24
N HIS A 16 -0.65 -21.34 -25.69
CA HIS A 16 0.60 -21.98 -25.31
C HIS A 16 1.28 -22.64 -26.50
N TYR A 17 2.61 -22.55 -26.54
CA TYR A 17 3.47 -23.13 -27.56
C TYR A 17 3.97 -24.51 -27.10
N PHE A 18 3.82 -25.53 -27.95
CA PHE A 18 4.34 -26.87 -27.69
C PHE A 18 5.29 -27.32 -28.80
N SER A 19 6.40 -27.93 -28.42
CA SER A 19 7.34 -28.60 -29.34
C SER A 19 6.98 -30.08 -29.40
N PRO A 20 6.73 -30.68 -30.59
CA PRO A 20 6.36 -32.08 -30.72
C PRO A 20 7.55 -33.06 -30.61
N PHE A 21 8.77 -32.61 -30.31
CA PHE A 21 9.93 -33.50 -30.19
C PHE A 21 10.13 -34.00 -28.76
N ALA A 22 9.79 -35.28 -28.56
CA ALA A 22 10.03 -36.02 -27.33
C ALA A 22 11.55 -36.18 -27.05
N PRO A 23 12.02 -36.01 -25.80
CA PRO A 23 13.38 -36.36 -25.43
C PRO A 23 13.50 -37.88 -25.26
N LYS A 24 14.41 -38.51 -26.01
CA LYS A 24 14.78 -39.93 -25.83
C LYS A 24 15.52 -40.13 -24.49
N PRO A 25 15.25 -41.22 -23.75
CA PRO A 25 16.02 -41.58 -22.56
C PRO A 25 17.16 -42.55 -22.94
N GLU A 26 18.41 -42.21 -22.61
CA GLU A 26 19.48 -43.21 -22.51
C GLU A 26 20.43 -42.92 -21.34
N LEU A 27 20.93 -44.04 -20.80
CA LEU A 27 21.53 -44.24 -19.49
C LEU A 27 23.07 -44.05 -19.46
N LYS A 28 23.52 -43.41 -18.38
CA LYS A 28 24.74 -43.54 -17.55
C LYS A 28 26.06 -44.10 -18.12
N LEU A 29 27.16 -43.40 -17.78
CA LEU A 29 28.41 -44.01 -17.28
C LEU A 29 29.03 -43.14 -16.16
N HIS A 30 29.50 -43.82 -15.10
CA HIS A 30 30.07 -43.30 -13.85
C HIS A 30 31.60 -43.15 -13.93
N ALA A 31 32.14 -42.16 -13.19
CA ALA A 31 33.43 -42.09 -12.48
C ALA A 31 33.91 -40.62 -12.53
N LYS A 32 34.20 -39.92 -11.44
CA LYS A 32 35.05 -40.30 -10.31
C LYS A 32 34.68 -39.43 -9.10
N GLU A 33 34.59 -40.08 -7.96
CA GLU A 33 34.31 -39.50 -6.65
C GLU A 33 35.61 -38.90 -6.07
N GLU A 34 35.57 -37.62 -5.72
CA GLU A 34 36.48 -37.00 -4.77
C GLU A 34 35.62 -36.13 -3.83
N ALA A 35 35.90 -36.28 -2.54
CA ALA A 35 35.05 -35.96 -1.40
C ALA A 35 34.77 -34.45 -1.20
N PRO A 36 33.76 -34.09 -0.37
CA PRO A 36 33.02 -32.83 -0.46
C PRO A 36 33.65 -31.70 0.37
N ALA A 37 33.55 -30.47 -0.14
CA ALA A 37 33.53 -29.27 0.69
C ALA A 37 32.06 -28.82 0.84
N LEU A 38 31.62 -28.66 2.08
CA LEU A 38 30.31 -28.14 2.45
C LEU A 38 30.04 -26.77 1.80
N GLU A 39 29.00 -26.67 0.97
CA GLU A 39 28.26 -25.43 0.76
C GLU A 39 26.74 -25.72 0.80
N ASN A 40 26.15 -25.46 1.97
CA ASN A 40 24.74 -25.64 2.28
C ASN A 40 23.86 -24.53 1.65
N SER A 41 23.80 -24.45 0.32
CA SER A 41 22.99 -23.42 -0.37
C SER A 41 21.84 -23.96 -1.24
N SER A 42 21.84 -25.25 -1.59
CA SER A 42 20.93 -25.79 -2.62
C SER A 42 19.73 -26.61 -2.10
N ILE A 43 19.80 -27.17 -0.89
CA ILE A 43 18.71 -28.01 -0.32
C ILE A 43 17.61 -27.14 0.33
N LEU A 44 17.97 -26.01 0.92
CA LEU A 44 17.03 -25.07 1.55
C LEU A 44 16.13 -24.39 0.51
N HIS A 45 16.66 -24.04 -0.66
CA HIS A 45 15.88 -23.39 -1.72
C HIS A 45 14.76 -24.31 -2.26
N ARG A 46 15.06 -25.61 -2.41
CA ARG A 46 14.06 -26.62 -2.83
C ARG A 46 12.95 -26.82 -1.80
N PHE A 47 13.27 -26.72 -0.50
CA PHE A 47 12.28 -26.78 0.57
C PHE A 47 11.44 -25.50 0.65
N GLU A 48 12.04 -24.31 0.52
CA GLU A 48 11.30 -23.05 0.43
C GLU A 48 10.35 -23.01 -0.77
N ASP A 49 10.79 -23.49 -1.93
CA ASP A 49 9.97 -23.55 -3.14
C ASP A 49 8.80 -24.54 -3.00
N PHE A 50 9.00 -25.66 -2.29
CA PHE A 50 7.93 -26.62 -1.98
C PHE A 50 6.88 -26.03 -1.02
N TRP A 51 7.31 -25.22 -0.06
CA TRP A 51 6.41 -24.55 0.89
C TRP A 51 5.70 -23.34 0.27
N LYS A 52 6.33 -22.63 -0.68
CA LYS A 52 5.69 -21.57 -1.48
C LYS A 52 4.59 -22.12 -2.41
N ARG A 53 4.72 -23.36 -2.90
CA ARG A 53 3.68 -24.03 -3.72
C ARG A 53 2.37 -24.33 -3.00
N GLN A 54 2.39 -24.41 -1.66
CA GLN A 54 1.20 -24.74 -0.86
C GLN A 54 0.50 -23.50 -0.26
N ARG A 55 1.07 -22.30 -0.42
CA ARG A 55 0.47 -21.07 0.14
C ARG A 55 -0.36 -20.37 -0.91
N SER A 56 -1.68 -20.40 -0.76
CA SER A 56 -2.54 -19.50 -1.52
C SER A 56 -2.52 -18.11 -0.88
N SER A 57 -2.31 -17.07 -1.69
CA SER A 57 -2.43 -15.68 -1.26
C SER A 57 -3.74 -15.09 -1.77
N ILE A 58 -4.44 -14.34 -0.93
CA ILE A 58 -5.60 -13.55 -1.36
C ILE A 58 -5.08 -12.19 -1.81
N ILE A 59 -5.38 -11.84 -3.06
CA ILE A 59 -5.00 -10.54 -3.64
C ILE A 59 -6.23 -9.83 -4.19
N GLU A 60 -6.16 -8.51 -4.25
CA GLU A 60 -7.22 -7.67 -4.80
C GLU A 60 -6.83 -7.19 -6.20
N CYS A 61 -7.80 -7.08 -7.10
CA CYS A 61 -7.58 -6.46 -8.40
C CYS A 61 -7.35 -4.94 -8.25
N PHE A 62 -6.47 -4.36 -9.07
CA PHE A 62 -6.22 -2.91 -9.08
C PHE A 62 -7.38 -2.06 -9.60
N GLU A 63 -8.25 -2.63 -10.43
CA GLU A 63 -9.33 -1.87 -11.09
C GLU A 63 -10.68 -2.12 -10.43
N CYS A 64 -11.07 -3.40 -10.28
CA CYS A 64 -12.39 -3.75 -9.75
C CYS A 64 -12.40 -4.09 -8.25
N ASN A 65 -11.24 -4.07 -7.58
CA ASN A 65 -11.08 -4.44 -6.17
C ASN A 65 -11.63 -5.84 -5.78
N ARG A 66 -11.90 -6.71 -6.76
CA ARG A 66 -12.33 -8.09 -6.48
C ARG A 66 -11.19 -8.85 -5.82
N LYS A 67 -11.48 -9.50 -4.69
CA LYS A 67 -10.59 -10.44 -4.01
C LYS A 67 -10.55 -11.76 -4.77
N GLN A 68 -9.35 -12.27 -5.02
CA GLN A 68 -9.13 -13.55 -5.66
C GLN A 68 -8.02 -14.31 -4.95
N GLN A 69 -8.19 -15.63 -4.86
CA GLN A 69 -7.18 -16.51 -4.27
C GLN A 69 -6.27 -17.00 -5.39
N VAL A 70 -4.96 -16.81 -5.19
CA VAL A 70 -3.94 -17.16 -6.17
C VAL A 70 -2.91 -18.08 -5.52
N CYS A 71 -2.36 -19.00 -6.29
CA CYS A 71 -1.20 -19.78 -5.88
C CYS A 71 0.00 -18.86 -5.58
N GLY A 72 0.67 -19.06 -4.44
CA GLY A 72 1.84 -18.28 -4.04
C GLY A 72 3.06 -18.46 -4.94
N ALA A 73 3.05 -19.46 -5.83
CA ALA A 73 4.05 -19.65 -6.86
C ALA A 73 3.73 -18.89 -8.17
N ALA A 74 2.56 -18.27 -8.30
CA ALA A 74 2.17 -17.52 -9.50
C ALA A 74 2.92 -16.18 -9.57
N THR A 75 3.53 -15.89 -10.70
CA THR A 75 4.23 -14.63 -10.96
C THR A 75 3.31 -13.53 -11.48
N SER A 76 2.21 -13.92 -12.13
CA SER A 76 1.14 -13.02 -12.54
C SER A 76 -0.20 -13.75 -12.56
N THR A 77 -1.28 -12.98 -12.54
CA THR A 77 -2.64 -13.48 -12.71
C THR A 77 -3.49 -12.52 -13.50
N ILE A 78 -4.59 -13.04 -14.04
CA ILE A 78 -5.62 -12.24 -14.72
C ILE A 78 -6.83 -12.18 -13.81
N CYS A 79 -7.40 -11.00 -13.63
CA CYS A 79 -8.62 -10.85 -12.86
C CYS A 79 -9.81 -11.51 -13.59
N PRO A 80 -10.60 -12.40 -12.95
CA PRO A 80 -11.75 -13.04 -13.60
C PRO A 80 -12.94 -12.09 -13.77
N ALA A 81 -12.90 -10.88 -13.19
CA ALA A 81 -13.97 -9.89 -13.29
C ALA A 81 -13.78 -8.95 -14.48
N CYS A 82 -12.62 -8.30 -14.53
CA CYS A 82 -12.32 -7.23 -15.48
C CYS A 82 -11.19 -7.59 -16.46
N SER A 83 -10.66 -8.81 -16.42
CA SER A 83 -9.54 -9.27 -17.27
C SER A 83 -8.23 -8.48 -17.15
N ALA A 84 -8.11 -7.62 -16.13
CA ALA A 84 -6.88 -6.87 -15.89
C ALA A 84 -5.70 -7.80 -15.52
N HIS A 85 -4.52 -7.51 -16.05
CA HIS A 85 -3.27 -8.19 -15.70
C HIS A 85 -2.74 -7.70 -14.35
N ILE A 86 -2.46 -8.64 -13.46
CA ILE A 86 -1.96 -8.37 -12.11
C ILE A 86 -0.60 -9.04 -11.95
N ASP A 87 0.44 -8.23 -11.81
CA ASP A 87 1.77 -8.70 -11.45
C ASP A 87 1.82 -9.08 -9.95
N LEU A 88 2.35 -10.26 -9.65
CA LEU A 88 2.55 -10.78 -8.29
C LEU A 88 4.04 -10.90 -7.93
N ARG A 89 4.91 -10.38 -8.79
CA ARG A 89 6.36 -10.47 -8.64
C ARG A 89 6.85 -9.58 -7.52
N ASP A 90 7.83 -10.09 -6.79
CA ASP A 90 8.62 -9.30 -5.87
C ASP A 90 9.68 -8.51 -6.64
N TYR A 91 9.84 -7.23 -6.30
CA TYR A 91 10.79 -6.34 -6.96
C TYR A 91 11.88 -5.92 -5.98
N LYS A 92 13.13 -6.20 -6.34
CA LYS A 92 14.30 -5.69 -5.61
C LYS A 92 15.00 -4.62 -6.42
N ILE A 93 15.04 -3.41 -5.87
CA ILE A 93 15.56 -2.22 -6.54
C ILE A 93 16.92 -1.88 -5.93
N THR A 94 17.98 -2.18 -6.70
CA THR A 94 19.38 -1.98 -6.31
C THR A 94 20.01 -0.72 -6.89
N GLY A 95 19.45 -0.17 -7.97
CA GLY A 95 19.94 1.03 -8.65
C GLY A 95 18.81 2.01 -8.98
N GLY A 96 19.06 2.86 -9.97
CA GLY A 96 18.08 3.83 -10.46
C GLY A 96 16.91 3.15 -11.17
N PHE A 97 15.69 3.37 -10.71
CA PHE A 97 14.47 2.85 -11.33
C PHE A 97 13.43 3.95 -11.49
N SER A 98 13.13 4.31 -12.74
CA SER A 98 12.25 5.44 -13.08
C SER A 98 10.86 5.03 -13.57
N ARG A 99 10.63 3.74 -13.85
CA ARG A 99 9.34 3.27 -14.39
C ARG A 99 8.29 3.13 -13.29
N THR A 100 7.02 3.22 -13.66
CA THR A 100 5.90 2.90 -12.76
C THR A 100 5.92 1.40 -12.44
N ILE A 101 5.87 1.06 -11.15
CA ILE A 101 5.75 -0.34 -10.70
C ILE A 101 4.33 -0.54 -10.19
N ARG A 102 3.64 -1.55 -10.71
CA ARG A 102 2.36 -2.00 -10.18
C ARG A 102 2.48 -3.49 -9.93
N THR A 103 2.57 -3.86 -8.66
CA THR A 103 2.66 -5.26 -8.24
C THR A 103 1.80 -5.48 -7.01
N ARG A 104 1.30 -6.70 -6.79
CA ARG A 104 0.76 -7.12 -5.48
C ARG A 104 1.78 -7.97 -4.70
N GLY A 105 3.02 -8.06 -5.19
CA GLY A 105 4.15 -8.61 -4.47
C GLY A 105 4.82 -7.59 -3.55
N ASP A 106 5.98 -7.98 -3.06
CA ASP A 106 6.77 -7.20 -2.12
C ASP A 106 7.83 -6.36 -2.85
N VAL A 107 7.96 -5.09 -2.49
CA VAL A 107 8.95 -4.18 -3.09
C VAL A 107 10.04 -3.87 -2.07
N HIS A 108 11.28 -4.25 -2.37
CA HIS A 108 12.46 -3.91 -1.57
C HIS A 108 13.31 -2.87 -2.29
N LEU A 109 13.27 -1.63 -1.82
CA LEU A 109 14.20 -0.59 -2.21
C LEU A 109 15.43 -0.66 -1.31
N THR A 110 16.56 -1.07 -1.86
CA THR A 110 17.82 -1.18 -1.09
C THR A 110 18.44 0.20 -0.85
N ALA A 111 19.39 0.32 0.08
CA ALA A 111 20.05 1.60 0.39
C ALA A 111 20.77 2.29 -0.79
N LYS A 112 21.20 1.52 -1.81
CA LYS A 112 21.81 2.04 -3.04
C LYS A 112 20.78 2.35 -4.13
N GLY A 113 19.55 1.90 -3.96
CA GLY A 113 18.46 2.12 -4.90
C GLY A 113 17.98 3.57 -4.87
N ASP A 114 17.69 4.09 -6.07
CA ASP A 114 17.02 5.38 -6.25
C ASP A 114 15.76 5.14 -7.08
N LEU A 115 14.60 5.23 -6.44
CA LEU A 115 13.33 5.08 -7.11
C LEU A 115 12.82 6.47 -7.54
N SER A 116 12.95 6.77 -8.83
CA SER A 116 12.45 7.99 -9.47
C SER A 116 11.16 7.75 -10.26
N SER A 117 10.25 6.98 -9.67
CA SER A 117 9.01 6.57 -10.31
C SER A 117 7.89 7.59 -10.11
N SER A 118 7.02 7.75 -11.11
CA SER A 118 5.80 8.55 -10.98
C SER A 118 4.80 7.95 -9.98
N GLY A 119 4.80 6.63 -9.83
CA GLY A 119 3.90 5.92 -8.93
C GLY A 119 4.32 4.46 -8.73
N VAL A 120 4.36 4.02 -7.48
CA VAL A 120 4.56 2.62 -7.10
C VAL A 120 3.34 2.14 -6.34
N ILE A 121 2.74 1.06 -6.83
CA ILE A 121 1.64 0.37 -6.15
C ILE A 121 2.16 -1.01 -5.79
N CYS A 122 2.12 -1.34 -4.52
CA CYS A 122 2.60 -2.60 -3.96
C CYS A 122 1.71 -3.08 -2.82
N ARG A 123 1.79 -4.37 -2.49
CA ARG A 123 1.14 -4.90 -1.28
C ARG A 123 1.96 -4.50 -0.06
N SER A 124 3.23 -4.89 -0.05
CA SER A 124 4.17 -4.60 1.04
C SER A 124 5.44 -3.96 0.50
N ALA A 125 6.02 -3.04 1.27
CA ALA A 125 7.24 -2.34 0.88
C ALA A 125 8.27 -2.31 2.02
N LEU A 126 9.53 -2.56 1.68
CA LEU A 126 10.70 -2.29 2.52
C LEU A 126 11.54 -1.22 1.86
N ILE A 127 11.65 -0.07 2.51
CA ILE A 127 12.28 1.13 1.95
C ILE A 127 13.57 1.43 2.72
N GLU A 128 14.71 1.22 2.10
CA GLU A 128 16.04 1.52 2.66
C GLU A 128 16.80 2.57 1.86
N GLY A 129 16.35 2.86 0.63
CA GLY A 129 16.97 3.82 -0.29
C GLY A 129 16.14 5.07 -0.55
N ARG A 130 16.55 5.84 -1.57
CA ARG A 130 15.92 7.12 -1.93
C ARG A 130 14.62 6.88 -2.70
N LEU A 131 13.52 7.40 -2.14
CA LEU A 131 12.20 7.37 -2.76
C LEU A 131 11.84 8.75 -3.30
N ARG A 132 11.84 8.92 -4.61
CA ARG A 132 11.38 10.11 -5.34
C ARG A 132 10.13 9.77 -6.14
N GLY A 133 8.97 9.86 -5.50
CA GLY A 133 7.72 9.52 -6.17
C GLY A 133 6.58 9.25 -5.21
N ASN A 134 5.43 8.92 -5.79
CA ASN A 134 4.26 8.52 -5.03
C ASN A 134 4.33 7.03 -4.72
N LEU A 135 4.15 6.67 -3.45
CA LEU A 135 4.11 5.28 -3.02
C LEU A 135 2.75 4.96 -2.42
N HIS A 136 2.12 3.91 -2.95
CA HIS A 136 0.87 3.33 -2.48
C HIS A 136 1.11 1.89 -2.03
N CYS A 137 0.89 1.62 -0.75
CA CYS A 137 0.99 0.28 -0.17
C CYS A 137 -0.37 -0.14 0.37
N ASP A 138 -0.89 -1.28 -0.06
CA ASP A 138 -2.19 -1.74 0.41
C ASP A 138 -2.14 -2.34 1.82
N ASP A 139 -0.99 -2.87 2.23
CA ASP A 139 -0.85 -3.57 3.50
C ASP A 139 0.21 -2.88 4.39
N THR A 140 1.43 -3.39 4.43
CA THR A 140 2.48 -2.92 5.34
C THR A 140 3.65 -2.26 4.61
N ALA A 141 4.00 -1.03 5.01
CA ALA A 141 5.19 -0.33 4.55
C ALA A 141 6.19 -0.15 5.70
N THR A 142 7.34 -0.80 5.60
CA THR A 142 8.45 -0.65 6.55
C THR A 142 9.48 0.32 6.01
N ILE A 143 9.75 1.39 6.75
CA ILE A 143 10.70 2.43 6.37
C ILE A 143 11.94 2.34 7.24
N ASN A 144 13.08 2.14 6.60
CA ASN A 144 14.42 2.07 7.18
C ASN A 144 15.38 2.95 6.37
N PHE A 145 14.93 4.16 6.06
CA PHE A 145 15.65 5.14 5.26
C PHE A 145 15.88 6.41 6.08
N SER A 146 17.02 7.06 5.86
CA SER A 146 17.33 8.38 6.41
C SER A 146 17.46 9.41 5.29
N GLY A 147 16.56 10.39 5.28
CA GLY A 147 16.57 11.47 4.31
C GLY A 147 15.20 12.06 4.01
N LYS A 148 15.17 12.81 2.91
CA LYS A 148 13.99 13.54 2.44
C LYS A 148 13.17 12.69 1.49
N ILE A 149 11.85 12.66 1.70
CA ILE A 149 10.88 12.03 0.79
C ILE A 149 10.04 13.15 0.17
N PRO A 150 10.29 13.55 -1.09
CA PRO A 150 9.56 14.63 -1.74
C PRO A 150 8.16 14.23 -2.23
N GLY A 151 7.85 12.93 -2.29
CA GLY A 151 6.58 12.43 -2.81
C GLY A 151 5.54 12.13 -1.73
N SER A 152 4.31 11.82 -2.15
CA SER A 152 3.23 11.41 -1.23
C SER A 152 3.34 9.93 -0.89
N LEU A 153 3.12 9.60 0.40
CA LEU A 153 3.08 8.24 0.90
C LEU A 153 1.65 7.89 1.31
N SER A 154 1.13 6.77 0.81
CA SER A 154 -0.17 6.22 1.19
C SER A 154 -0.02 4.75 1.58
N ALA A 155 -0.38 4.38 2.80
CA ALA A 155 -0.28 2.99 3.26
C ALA A 155 -1.30 2.62 4.34
N ARG A 156 -1.74 1.36 4.43
CA ARG A 156 -2.63 0.95 5.56
C ARG A 156 -1.88 0.85 6.88
N HIS A 157 -0.72 0.22 6.89
CA HIS A 157 0.11 0.09 8.08
C HIS A 157 1.54 0.56 7.78
N VAL A 158 2.06 1.51 8.56
CA VAL A 158 3.43 2.04 8.39
C VAL A 158 4.25 1.79 9.63
N ILE A 159 5.46 1.23 9.44
CA ILE A 159 6.40 0.98 10.52
C ILE A 159 7.70 1.73 10.21
N VAL A 160 7.98 2.77 11.00
CA VAL A 160 9.25 3.52 10.92
C VAL A 160 10.25 2.87 11.86
N LYS A 161 11.35 2.32 11.33
CA LYS A 161 12.40 1.68 12.16
C LYS A 161 13.19 2.71 12.97
N ARG A 162 13.85 2.24 14.03
CA ARG A 162 14.65 3.08 14.96
C ARG A 162 15.78 3.89 14.33
N LYS A 163 16.36 3.40 13.23
CA LYS A 163 17.45 4.06 12.49
C LYS A 163 16.94 4.97 11.37
N ALA A 164 15.63 5.04 11.15
CA ALA A 164 15.05 5.88 10.12
C ALA A 164 14.93 7.32 10.62
N ASP A 165 15.25 8.26 9.74
CA ASP A 165 15.10 9.70 9.96
C ASP A 165 14.48 10.31 8.69
N ILE A 166 13.17 10.51 8.73
CA ILE A 166 12.39 10.82 7.53
C ILE A 166 11.90 12.26 7.58
N HIS A 167 12.12 13.00 6.50
CA HIS A 167 11.52 14.31 6.31
C HIS A 167 10.57 14.30 5.10
N CYS A 168 9.27 14.34 5.38
CA CYS A 168 8.21 14.35 4.40
C CYS A 168 7.80 15.78 4.07
N PHE A 169 7.98 16.18 2.80
CA PHE A 169 7.51 17.49 2.31
C PHE A 169 6.02 17.51 1.95
N ARG A 170 5.44 16.32 1.70
CA ARG A 170 4.05 16.15 1.30
C ARG A 170 3.31 15.36 2.37
N ARG A 171 1.98 15.46 2.31
CA ARG A 171 1.05 14.76 3.19
C ARG A 171 1.24 13.25 3.12
N VAL A 172 1.32 12.62 4.29
CA VAL A 172 1.40 11.17 4.46
C VAL A 172 0.04 10.65 4.90
N ARG A 173 -0.62 9.84 4.07
CA ARG A 173 -1.94 9.24 4.38
C ARG A 173 -1.77 7.82 4.85
N VAL A 174 -2.06 7.55 6.11
CA VAL A 174 -1.83 6.22 6.70
C VAL A 174 -3.05 5.71 7.45
N GLY A 175 -3.25 4.40 7.51
CA GLY A 175 -4.28 3.81 8.36
C GLY A 175 -3.83 3.81 9.82
N THR A 176 -2.81 3.01 10.09
CA THR A 176 -2.12 2.88 11.37
C THR A 176 -0.63 3.12 11.18
N ILE A 177 0.01 3.83 12.10
CA ILE A 177 1.45 4.11 12.01
C ILE A 177 2.15 3.85 13.35
N GLU A 178 3.28 3.13 13.28
CA GLU A 178 4.20 2.89 14.39
C GLU A 178 5.52 3.62 14.16
N ILE A 179 5.88 4.48 15.10
CA ILE A 179 7.03 5.38 14.99
C ILE A 179 8.08 4.97 16.01
N LYS A 180 9.12 4.26 15.55
CA LYS A 180 10.26 3.86 16.40
C LYS A 180 11.49 4.73 16.20
N GLY A 181 11.55 5.50 15.10
CA GLY A 181 12.65 6.40 14.73
C GLY A 181 12.21 7.87 14.73
N LYS A 182 12.84 8.68 13.88
CA LYS A 182 12.48 10.09 13.70
C LYS A 182 11.67 10.28 12.44
N MET A 183 10.62 11.07 12.53
CA MET A 183 9.87 11.47 11.35
C MET A 183 9.35 12.90 11.49
N SER A 184 9.35 13.62 10.38
CA SER A 184 8.87 15.00 10.30
C SER A 184 7.96 15.20 9.10
N GLY A 185 6.88 15.97 9.27
CA GLY A 185 5.93 16.33 8.22
C GLY A 185 4.46 16.22 8.64
N GLU A 186 3.55 16.48 7.70
CA GLU A 186 2.11 16.40 7.89
C GLU A 186 1.60 14.95 7.74
N ILE A 187 1.02 14.39 8.81
CA ILE A 187 0.51 13.01 8.84
C ILE A 187 -0.99 13.00 9.04
N ILE A 188 -1.69 12.27 8.18
CA ILE A 188 -3.12 12.02 8.28
C ILE A 188 -3.32 10.51 8.51
N ALA A 189 -3.55 10.13 9.77
CA ALA A 189 -3.82 8.77 10.19
C ALA A 189 -5.33 8.51 10.30
N GLN A 190 -5.84 7.45 9.67
CA GLN A 190 -7.26 7.12 9.71
C GLN A 190 -7.68 6.43 11.01
N THR A 191 -6.76 5.71 11.67
CA THR A 191 -7.08 4.91 12.85
C THR A 191 -6.23 5.32 14.05
N MET A 192 -4.93 5.01 14.05
CA MET A 192 -4.08 5.18 15.23
C MET A 192 -2.65 5.57 14.88
N VAL A 193 -2.06 6.45 15.68
CA VAL A 193 -0.63 6.80 15.68
C VAL A 193 0.02 6.30 16.97
N ALA A 194 1.01 5.43 16.88
CA ALA A 194 1.75 4.92 18.02
C ALA A 194 3.21 5.40 17.98
N VAL A 195 3.61 6.22 18.95
CA VAL A 195 4.98 6.70 19.13
C VAL A 195 5.66 5.88 20.21
N HIS A 196 6.73 5.17 19.88
CA HIS A 196 7.48 4.34 20.83
C HIS A 196 8.48 5.15 21.66
N LYS A 197 9.08 4.54 22.70
CA LYS A 197 10.02 5.16 23.66
C LYS A 197 11.21 5.98 23.08
N LYS A 198 11.60 5.75 21.83
CA LYS A 198 12.69 6.48 21.13
C LYS A 198 12.19 7.15 19.85
N GLY A 199 10.87 7.19 19.66
CA GLY A 199 10.23 7.82 18.53
C GLY A 199 10.22 9.34 18.69
N SER A 200 10.52 10.06 17.63
CA SER A 200 10.36 11.50 17.56
C SER A 200 9.46 11.83 16.38
N LEU A 201 8.36 12.53 16.64
CA LEU A 201 7.41 12.96 15.64
C LEU A 201 7.31 14.49 15.66
N GLU A 202 7.67 15.13 14.55
CA GLU A 202 7.64 16.58 14.41
C GLU A 202 6.72 17.02 13.26
N GLY A 203 5.72 17.82 13.54
CA GLY A 203 4.76 18.33 12.55
C GLY A 203 3.31 18.04 12.89
N ASP A 204 2.44 18.39 11.96
CA ASP A 204 1.00 18.35 12.16
C ASP A 204 0.45 16.93 11.97
N VAL A 205 -0.28 16.44 12.98
CA VAL A 205 -0.81 15.08 13.01
C VAL A 205 -2.32 15.13 13.18
N THR A 206 -3.03 14.56 12.22
CA THR A 206 -4.47 14.33 12.31
C THR A 206 -4.70 12.83 12.46
N ALA A 207 -5.32 12.41 13.57
CA ALA A 207 -5.58 10.99 13.85
C ALA A 207 -6.91 10.77 14.56
N LYS A 208 -7.44 9.54 14.57
CA LYS A 208 -8.58 9.22 15.47
C LYS A 208 -8.11 8.86 16.88
N ALA A 209 -6.94 8.24 17.00
CA ALA A 209 -6.30 7.90 18.25
C ALA A 209 -4.79 8.11 18.16
N ILE A 210 -4.18 8.49 19.28
CA ILE A 210 -2.72 8.59 19.43
C ILE A 210 -2.30 7.89 20.72
N THR A 211 -1.18 7.19 20.69
CA THR A 211 -0.57 6.53 21.85
C THR A 211 0.90 6.87 21.87
N VAL A 212 1.35 7.54 22.92
CA VAL A 212 2.76 7.92 23.09
C VAL A 212 3.33 7.15 24.27
N GLU A 213 4.32 6.30 24.02
CA GLU A 213 5.04 5.59 25.06
C GLU A 213 6.01 6.52 25.81
N LYS A 214 6.38 6.15 27.04
CA LYS A 214 7.35 6.89 27.86
C LYS A 214 8.67 7.09 27.11
N GLY A 215 9.06 8.35 26.87
CA GLY A 215 10.26 8.73 26.13
C GLY A 215 10.02 9.07 24.65
N GLY A 216 8.81 8.83 24.13
CA GLY A 216 8.40 9.35 22.83
C GLY A 216 8.26 10.87 22.87
N MET A 217 8.81 11.55 21.87
CA MET A 217 8.67 13.01 21.71
C MET A 217 7.71 13.30 20.56
N PHE A 218 6.77 14.20 20.83
CA PHE A 218 5.84 14.72 19.84
C PHE A 218 5.85 16.25 19.91
N SER A 219 6.09 16.89 18.77
CA SER A 219 6.12 18.35 18.64
C SER A 219 5.34 18.79 17.40
N GLY A 220 4.19 19.44 17.59
CA GLY A 220 3.38 19.94 16.48
C GLY A 220 1.90 20.06 16.83
N LEU A 221 1.08 20.43 15.85
CA LEU A 221 -0.36 20.47 16.05
C LEU A 221 -0.93 19.05 16.00
N LEU A 222 -1.74 18.70 16.99
CA LEU A 222 -2.42 17.41 17.06
C LEU A 222 -3.92 17.63 16.99
N VAL A 223 -4.56 17.05 15.97
CA VAL A 223 -6.01 17.06 15.81
C VAL A 223 -6.52 15.63 15.95
N ILE A 224 -7.28 15.37 17.01
CA ILE A 224 -7.91 14.08 17.27
C ILE A 224 -9.40 14.16 16.91
N GLY A 225 -9.91 13.17 16.17
CA GLY A 225 -11.36 12.99 16.00
C GLY A 225 -11.95 13.35 14.64
N GLN A 226 -11.14 13.75 13.65
CA GLN A 226 -11.64 13.94 12.28
C GLN A 226 -11.73 12.61 11.52
N ALA A 227 -12.72 11.79 11.89
CA ALA A 227 -13.42 10.99 10.90
C ALA A 227 -14.35 11.97 10.18
N ASN A 228 -14.22 12.17 8.87
CA ASN A 228 -15.17 12.85 7.99
C ASN A 228 -16.21 13.77 8.69
N LEU A 229 -16.12 15.08 8.48
CA LEU A 229 -17.31 15.93 8.45
C LEU A 229 -18.22 15.46 7.30
N ALA A 230 -18.88 14.31 7.49
CA ALA A 230 -20.24 14.07 7.04
C ALA A 230 -21.10 14.31 8.29
N GLN A 231 -21.16 15.57 8.71
CA GLN A 231 -22.06 16.03 9.74
C GLN A 231 -23.45 16.16 9.10
N GLY A 232 -24.10 15.02 8.87
CA GLY A 232 -25.42 14.91 8.23
C GLY A 232 -26.36 13.87 8.82
N GLU A 233 -25.89 12.98 9.72
CA GLU A 233 -26.72 11.87 10.22
C GLU A 233 -26.75 11.73 11.76
N LEU A 234 -26.49 12.81 12.50
CA LEU A 234 -26.75 12.86 13.95
C LEU A 234 -27.57 14.08 14.35
N LEU A 235 -28.66 14.33 13.63
CA LEU A 235 -29.84 14.94 14.24
C LEU A 235 -30.80 13.79 14.56
N PRO A 236 -31.08 13.48 15.83
CA PRO A 236 -32.36 12.86 16.14
C PRO A 236 -33.43 13.86 15.71
N GLU A 237 -34.36 13.46 14.83
CA GLU A 237 -35.55 14.24 14.50
C GLU A 237 -36.30 14.56 15.80
N GLN A 238 -36.05 15.73 16.38
CA GLN A 238 -36.97 16.33 17.34
C GLN A 238 -38.09 16.97 16.55
N LYS A 239 -39.20 16.23 16.48
CA LYS A 239 -40.55 16.71 16.19
C LYS A 239 -40.79 18.04 16.94
N PRO A 240 -41.01 19.17 16.26
CA PRO A 240 -41.48 20.37 16.95
C PRO A 240 -42.99 20.21 17.17
N VAL A 241 -43.37 19.94 18.43
CA VAL A 241 -44.68 20.32 18.94
C VAL A 241 -44.57 21.81 19.23
N ALA A 242 -45.16 22.64 18.36
CA ALA A 242 -45.41 24.05 18.66
C ALA A 242 -46.77 24.16 19.34
N GLU A 243 -46.76 24.17 20.67
CA GLU A 243 -47.84 24.76 21.45
C GLU A 243 -47.75 26.28 21.26
N SER A 244 -48.84 26.85 20.76
CA SER A 244 -49.05 28.29 20.65
C SER A 244 -50.17 28.66 21.61
N MET A 245 -49.88 29.46 22.63
CA MET A 245 -50.86 30.32 23.29
C MET A 245 -50.17 31.57 23.87
N PRO A 246 -50.92 32.68 24.03
CA PRO A 246 -50.44 34.05 23.79
C PRO A 246 -50.44 34.92 25.05
N GLU A 247 -49.81 36.10 24.99
CA GLU A 247 -50.19 37.35 25.69
C GLU A 247 -49.23 38.46 25.19
N ALA A 248 -49.70 39.42 24.38
CA ALA A 248 -50.45 40.63 24.74
C ALA A 248 -49.55 41.72 25.35
N ASP A 249 -49.23 42.72 24.54
CA ASP A 249 -48.97 44.07 25.03
C ASP A 249 -49.54 45.09 24.03
N ILE A 250 -50.39 45.98 24.54
CA ILE A 250 -51.11 47.01 23.79
C ILE A 250 -50.61 48.38 24.28
N SER A 251 -50.11 49.21 23.37
CA SER A 251 -50.22 50.68 23.36
C SER A 251 -49.50 51.20 22.11
N GLY A 252 -50.00 52.07 21.25
CA GLY A 252 -51.22 52.86 21.17
C GLY A 252 -51.10 53.81 19.96
N ALA A 253 -52.24 54.19 19.35
CA ALA A 253 -52.52 55.37 18.50
C ALA A 253 -51.58 55.70 17.29
N ALA A 254 -52.01 56.10 16.08
CA ALA A 254 -53.27 56.37 15.41
C ALA A 254 -52.97 56.43 13.86
N PRO A 255 -53.97 56.53 12.96
CA PRO A 255 -53.84 56.21 11.53
C PRO A 255 -53.84 57.43 10.59
N GLN A 256 -53.17 57.37 9.43
CA GLN A 256 -53.60 58.07 8.21
C GLN A 256 -52.86 57.54 6.96
N ARG A 257 -53.57 56.86 6.05
CA ARG A 257 -54.13 57.31 4.74
C ARG A 257 -53.10 57.40 3.59
N VAL A 258 -53.25 56.44 2.65
CA VAL A 258 -53.25 56.48 1.15
C VAL A 258 -52.73 57.72 0.37
N PRO A 259 -52.51 57.66 -0.97
CA PRO A 259 -52.23 56.53 -1.88
C PRO A 259 -51.07 56.79 -2.89
N ALA A 260 -50.81 55.75 -3.68
CA ALA A 260 -50.38 55.70 -5.10
C ALA A 260 -49.94 56.97 -5.84
N THR A 261 -48.83 56.85 -6.56
CA THR A 261 -48.79 57.08 -8.01
C THR A 261 -47.76 56.14 -8.64
#